data_AF-A0A948RHT9-F1
#
_entry.id   AF-A0A948RHT9-F1
#
_cell.length_a   1.000
_cell.length_b   1.000
_cell.length_c   1.000
_cell.angle_alpha   90.00
_cell.angle_beta   90.00
_cell.angle_gamma   90.00
#
_symmetry.space_group_name_H-M   'P 1'
#
loop_
_entity.id
_entity.type
_entity.pdbx_description
1 polymer ?
#
loop_
_entity_poly.entity_id
_entity_poly.type
_entity_poly.pdbx_seq_one_letter_code
_entity_poly.pdbx_strand_id
1 'polypeptide(L)'
;DFTECPTHNDYRGWWSAHFDTQFILYDPADLARVAAGELASWEPQPYAVLDIDEHLFFNPSGVESDLLGAGVQRRYRIGDVAYDRQNGLLYVLELFADEAAPVVHVWQVK
;
A
#
# COMPACT_ATOMS: atom_id res chain seq x y z
N ASP A 1 -6.15 37.60 3.26
CA ASP A 1 -5.04 37.45 2.30
C ASP A 1 -4.14 36.38 2.87
N PHE A 2 -4.10 35.20 2.26
CA PHE A 2 -3.28 34.10 2.73
C PHE A 2 -1.93 34.19 2.02
N THR A 3 -0.97 34.85 2.66
CA THR A 3 0.41 34.85 2.18
C THR A 3 1.00 33.47 2.43
N GLU A 4 1.00 32.63 1.40
CA GLU A 4 1.63 31.32 1.43
C GLU A 4 3.16 31.45 1.34
N CYS A 5 3.87 30.47 1.92
CA CYS A 5 5.31 30.40 1.81
C CYS A 5 5.73 30.16 0.34
N PRO A 6 6.87 30.68 -0.13
CA PRO A 6 7.31 30.52 -1.53
C PRO A 6 7.49 29.07 -2.02
N THR A 7 7.51 28.09 -1.12
CA THR A 7 7.63 26.65 -1.40
C THR A 7 6.36 25.87 -1.06
N HIS A 8 5.24 26.57 -0.84
CA HIS A 8 3.94 25.95 -0.65
C HIS A 8 3.50 25.25 -1.94
N ASN A 9 3.02 24.02 -1.81
CA ASN A 9 2.26 23.35 -2.85
C ASN A 9 1.03 22.71 -2.19
N ASP A 10 -0.04 22.53 -2.97
CA ASP A 10 -1.31 21.99 -2.48
C ASP A 10 -1.20 20.54 -1.96
N TYR A 11 -0.07 19.87 -2.23
CA TYR A 11 0.22 18.49 -1.85
C TYR A 11 1.01 18.34 -0.55
N ARG A 12 1.54 19.44 0.03
CA ARG A 12 2.30 19.49 1.29
C ARG A 12 1.35 19.82 2.45
N GLY A 13 0.58 18.82 2.87
CA GLY A 13 -0.17 18.79 4.13
C GLY A 13 0.55 18.00 5.24
N TRP A 14 -0.11 17.81 6.40
CA TRP A 14 0.37 16.95 7.50
C TRP A 14 0.32 15.46 7.08
N TRP A 15 1.29 15.05 6.27
CA TRP A 15 1.51 13.65 5.90
C TRP A 15 2.51 13.00 6.85
N SER A 16 2.54 11.66 6.87
CA SER A 16 3.50 10.92 7.69
C SER A 16 4.95 11.27 7.32
N ALA A 17 5.85 11.16 8.29
CA ALA A 17 7.29 11.27 8.07
C ALA A 17 7.85 10.08 7.26
N HIS A 18 7.14 8.95 7.25
CA HIS A 18 7.48 7.75 6.51
C HIS A 18 6.22 6.95 6.13
N PHE A 19 6.32 6.18 5.06
CA PHE A 19 5.37 5.14 4.70
C PHE A 19 6.14 3.83 4.56
N ASP A 20 5.51 2.72 4.93
CA ASP A 20 6.00 1.36 4.71
C ASP A 20 4.94 0.57 3.97
N THR A 21 5.35 -0.29 3.03
CA THR A 21 4.43 -1.19 2.31
C THR A 21 4.39 -2.53 3.01
N GLN A 22 3.21 -2.96 3.45
CA GLN A 22 3.08 -4.17 4.26
C GLN A 22 1.92 -5.06 3.83
N PHE A 23 2.11 -6.37 3.93
CA PHE A 23 1.01 -7.31 4.08
C PHE A 23 0.71 -7.51 5.55
N ILE A 24 -0.56 -7.32 5.92
CA ILE A 24 -1.07 -7.58 7.27
C ILE A 24 -1.95 -8.81 7.20
N LEU A 25 -1.56 -9.87 7.89
CA LEU A 25 -2.12 -11.21 7.73
C LEU A 25 -2.98 -11.56 8.95
N TYR A 26 -4.24 -11.91 8.70
CA TYR A 26 -5.23 -12.29 9.71
C TYR A 26 -5.64 -13.74 9.54
N ASP A 27 -6.05 -14.40 10.62
CA ASP A 27 -6.67 -15.72 10.54
C ASP A 27 -8.03 -15.60 9.84
N PRO A 28 -8.25 -16.26 8.69
CA PRO A 28 -9.53 -16.24 8.00
C PRO A 28 -10.70 -16.76 8.85
N ALA A 29 -10.45 -17.63 9.83
CA ALA A 29 -11.47 -18.11 10.75
C ALA A 29 -12.00 -16.98 11.65
N ASP A 30 -11.12 -16.11 12.13
CA ASP A 30 -11.54 -14.95 12.93
C ASP A 30 -12.29 -13.92 12.08
N LEU A 31 -11.85 -13.70 10.83
CA LEU A 31 -12.59 -12.83 9.90
C LEU A 31 -13.98 -13.38 9.58
N ALA A 32 -14.13 -14.70 9.43
CA ALA A 32 -15.42 -15.34 9.24
C ALA A 32 -16.35 -15.17 10.46
N ARG A 33 -15.79 -15.27 11.67
CA ARG A 33 -16.53 -15.05 12.92
C ARG A 33 -16.99 -13.59 13.07
N VAL A 34 -16.20 -12.62 12.62
CA VAL A 34 -16.63 -11.21 12.53
C VAL A 34 -17.82 -11.07 11.59
N ALA A 35 -17.74 -11.66 10.39
CA ALA A 35 -18.83 -11.62 9.42
C ALA A 35 -20.11 -12.29 9.94
N ALA A 36 -19.99 -13.32 10.79
CA ALA A 36 -21.10 -13.99 11.46
C ALA A 36 -21.64 -13.22 12.69
N GLY A 37 -20.96 -12.17 13.15
CA GLY A 37 -21.32 -11.42 14.36
C GLY A 37 -20.95 -12.11 15.67
N GLU A 38 -20.08 -13.13 15.62
CA GLU A 38 -19.61 -13.91 16.78
C GLU A 38 -18.35 -13.32 17.42
N LEU A 39 -17.70 -12.39 16.73
CA LEU A 39 -16.49 -11.69 17.14
C LEU A 39 -16.63 -10.22 16.73
N ALA A 40 -16.24 -9.27 17.57
CA ALA A 40 -16.31 -7.85 17.22
C ALA A 40 -15.21 -7.48 16.20
N SER A 41 -15.47 -6.47 15.36
CA SER A 41 -14.58 -6.13 14.24
C SER A 41 -13.17 -5.66 14.64
N TRP A 42 -12.96 -5.28 15.90
CA TRP A 42 -11.66 -4.86 16.44
C TRP A 42 -10.93 -5.96 17.21
N GLU A 43 -11.56 -7.11 17.41
CA GLU A 43 -10.95 -8.21 18.17
C GLU A 43 -9.92 -9.01 17.37
N PRO A 44 -10.11 -9.34 16.06
CA PRO A 44 -9.08 -10.02 15.29
C PRO A 44 -7.76 -9.25 15.33
N GLN A 45 -6.69 -9.94 15.72
CA GLN A 45 -5.34 -9.40 15.67
C GLN A 45 -4.61 -10.02 14.47
N PRO A 46 -3.72 -9.27 13.81
CA PRO A 46 -2.88 -9.85 12.79
C PRO A 46 -1.93 -10.87 13.41
N TYR A 47 -1.76 -12.03 12.78
CA TYR A 47 -0.78 -13.03 13.22
C TYR A 47 0.61 -12.77 12.64
N ALA A 48 0.70 -12.00 11.56
CA ALA A 48 1.96 -11.60 10.93
C ALA A 48 1.82 -10.29 10.17
N VAL A 49 2.94 -9.56 10.08
CA VAL A 49 3.12 -8.40 9.20
C VAL A 49 4.38 -8.65 8.40
N LEU A 50 4.29 -8.55 7.07
CA LEU A 50 5.42 -8.68 6.16
C LEU A 50 5.66 -7.34 5.47
N ASP A 51 6.86 -6.80 5.62
CA ASP A 51 7.34 -5.66 4.83
C ASP A 51 7.69 -6.15 3.42
N ILE A 52 7.23 -5.43 2.41
CA ILE A 52 7.48 -5.74 0.99
C ILE A 52 8.11 -4.57 0.23
N ASP A 53 8.57 -3.51 0.92
CA ASP A 53 9.20 -2.35 0.26
C ASP A 53 10.41 -2.77 -0.58
N GLU A 54 11.21 -3.72 -0.10
CA GLU A 54 12.40 -4.19 -0.83
C GLU A 54 12.09 -4.86 -2.18
N HIS A 55 10.83 -5.22 -2.42
CA HIS A 55 10.37 -5.80 -3.67
C HIS A 55 9.75 -4.79 -4.63
N LEU A 56 9.58 -3.53 -4.21
CA LEU A 56 9.02 -2.47 -5.05
C LEU A 56 10.12 -1.75 -5.86
N PHE A 57 9.73 -1.22 -7.02
CA PHE A 57 10.63 -0.48 -7.90
C PHE A 57 10.86 0.97 -7.44
N PHE A 58 9.85 1.60 -6.86
CA PHE A 58 9.85 3.01 -6.45
C PHE A 58 10.23 4.01 -7.55
N ASN A 59 10.15 3.62 -8.82
CA ASN A 59 10.47 4.48 -9.94
C ASN A 59 9.43 5.61 -10.04
N PRO A 60 9.81 6.90 -9.95
CA PRO A 60 8.85 8.01 -10.05
C PRO A 60 8.71 8.54 -11.49
N SER A 61 9.34 7.90 -12.48
CA SER A 61 9.33 8.39 -13.86
C SER A 61 7.90 8.54 -14.40
N GLY A 62 7.67 9.61 -15.16
CA GLY A 62 6.37 9.96 -15.71
C GLY A 62 5.38 10.60 -14.72
N VAL A 63 5.76 10.82 -13.45
CA VAL A 63 4.89 11.45 -12.44
C VAL A 63 5.61 12.60 -11.74
N GLU A 64 4.89 13.70 -11.47
CA GLU A 64 5.44 14.80 -10.70
C GLU A 64 5.74 14.39 -9.26
N SER A 65 6.98 14.63 -8.81
CA SER A 65 7.47 14.20 -7.49
C SER A 65 6.65 14.75 -6.33
N ASP A 66 6.04 15.93 -6.46
CA ASP A 66 5.21 16.52 -5.42
C ASP A 66 3.86 15.78 -5.24
N LEU A 67 3.38 15.09 -6.27
CA LEU A 67 2.18 14.23 -6.19
C LEU A 67 2.46 12.98 -5.37
N LEU A 68 3.58 12.30 -5.63
CA LEU A 68 3.93 11.06 -4.95
C LEU A 68 4.58 11.32 -3.58
N GLY A 69 5.29 12.44 -3.41
CA GLY A 69 6.25 12.58 -2.32
C GLY A 69 7.60 11.93 -2.66
N ALA A 70 8.65 12.31 -1.93
CA ALA A 70 10.02 11.89 -2.22
C ALA A 70 10.57 10.92 -1.15
N GLY A 71 11.41 9.98 -1.59
CA GLY A 71 12.10 9.03 -0.70
C GLY A 71 11.12 8.25 0.19
N VAL A 72 11.42 8.21 1.50
CA VAL A 72 10.59 7.51 2.50
C VAL A 72 9.18 8.06 2.63
N GLN A 73 8.92 9.27 2.12
CA GLN A 73 7.58 9.88 2.10
C GLN A 73 6.80 9.58 0.81
N ARG A 74 7.31 8.71 -0.09
CA ARG A 74 6.54 8.29 -1.27
C ARG A 74 5.23 7.63 -0.83
N ARG A 75 4.12 8.29 -1.17
CA ARG A 75 2.72 7.86 -1.04
C ARG A 75 2.34 7.00 -2.25
N TYR A 76 1.15 6.41 -2.19
CA TYR A 76 0.56 5.64 -3.29
C TYR A 76 1.51 4.55 -3.80
N ARG A 77 2.12 3.77 -2.90
CA ARG A 77 3.07 2.71 -3.26
C ARG A 77 2.35 1.54 -3.91
N ILE A 78 1.35 0.99 -3.23
CA ILE A 78 0.55 -0.14 -3.71
C ILE A 78 -0.93 0.21 -3.87
N GLY A 79 -1.61 -0.57 -4.72
CA GLY A 79 -3.05 -0.52 -4.95
C GLY A 79 -3.73 -1.85 -4.65
N ASP A 80 -4.68 -2.23 -5.51
CA ASP A 80 -5.50 -3.43 -5.34
C ASP A 80 -4.69 -4.73 -5.37
N VAL A 81 -5.29 -5.75 -4.76
CA VAL A 81 -4.73 -7.10 -4.63
C VAL A 81 -5.74 -8.13 -5.12
N ALA A 82 -5.26 -9.15 -5.84
CA ALA A 82 -6.07 -10.30 -6.25
C ALA A 82 -5.36 -11.62 -5.91
N TYR A 83 -6.13 -12.60 -5.44
CA TYR A 83 -5.61 -13.94 -5.13
C TYR A 83 -6.24 -15.00 -6.05
N ASP A 84 -5.40 -15.68 -6.81
CA ASP A 84 -5.76 -16.87 -7.59
C ASP A 84 -5.49 -18.12 -6.76
N ARG A 85 -6.57 -18.69 -6.22
CA ARG A 85 -6.51 -19.91 -5.41
C ARG A 85 -6.15 -21.15 -6.21
N GLN A 86 -6.48 -21.21 -7.51
CA GLN A 86 -6.22 -22.40 -8.32
C GLN A 86 -4.73 -22.58 -8.58
N ASN A 87 -4.02 -21.46 -8.77
CA ASN A 87 -2.58 -21.46 -9.04
C ASN A 87 -1.71 -21.03 -7.85
N GLY A 88 -2.33 -20.56 -6.76
CA GLY A 88 -1.64 -20.09 -5.56
C GLY A 88 -0.87 -18.79 -5.82
N LEU A 89 -1.41 -17.88 -6.62
CA LEU A 89 -0.75 -16.63 -7.01
C LEU A 89 -1.42 -15.43 -6.36
N LEU A 90 -0.63 -14.55 -5.75
CA LEU A 90 -1.05 -13.26 -5.24
C LEU A 90 -0.54 -12.16 -6.16
N TYR A 91 -1.44 -11.37 -6.72
CA TYR A 91 -1.15 -10.23 -7.59
C TYR A 91 -1.32 -8.93 -6.80
N VAL A 92 -0.32 -8.05 -6.81
CA VAL A 92 -0.38 -6.73 -6.17
C VAL A 92 0.07 -5.67 -7.16
N LEU A 93 -0.69 -4.59 -7.25
CA LEU A 93 -0.30 -3.43 -8.04
C LEU A 93 0.68 -2.55 -7.25
N GLU A 94 1.86 -2.30 -7.82
CA GLU A 94 2.66 -1.11 -7.48
C GLU A 94 2.22 0.02 -8.40
N LEU A 95 1.80 1.15 -7.82
CA LEU A 95 1.29 2.27 -8.60
C LEU A 95 2.46 3.13 -9.09
N PHE A 96 2.33 3.61 -10.34
CA PHE A 96 3.27 4.56 -10.95
C PHE A 96 4.72 4.07 -10.98
N ALA A 97 4.94 2.80 -11.30
CA ALA A 97 6.26 2.18 -11.28
C ALA A 97 6.92 2.10 -12.68
N ASP A 98 6.17 2.36 -13.75
CA ASP A 98 6.65 2.34 -15.13
C ASP A 98 6.03 3.49 -15.95
N GLU A 99 6.72 4.63 -16.06
CA GLU A 99 6.23 5.81 -16.80
C GLU A 99 4.76 6.17 -16.46
N ALA A 100 4.49 6.30 -15.16
CA ALA A 100 3.15 6.46 -14.56
C ALA A 100 2.18 5.26 -14.65
N ALA A 101 2.48 4.21 -15.42
CA ALA A 101 1.71 2.97 -15.41
C ALA A 101 1.98 2.14 -14.14
N PRO A 102 0.99 1.34 -13.68
CA PRO A 102 1.21 0.39 -12.59
C PRO A 102 1.96 -0.85 -13.08
N VAL A 103 2.74 -1.46 -12.19
CA VAL A 103 3.38 -2.76 -12.40
C VAL A 103 2.69 -3.79 -11.51
N VAL A 104 2.50 -5.01 -12.03
CA VAL A 104 1.95 -6.12 -11.26
C VAL A 104 3.08 -6.96 -10.71
N HIS A 105 3.20 -7.00 -9.38
CA HIS A 105 4.04 -7.95 -8.68
C HIS A 105 3.27 -9.24 -8.42
N VAL A 106 3.93 -10.39 -8.58
CA VAL A 106 3.30 -11.70 -8.44
C VAL A 106 4.09 -12.55 -7.46
N TRP A 107 3.44 -12.98 -6.38
CA TRP A 107 4.01 -13.91 -5.39
C TRP A 107 3.35 -15.27 -5.50
N GLN A 108 4.15 -16.31 -5.36
CA GLN A 108 3.63 -17.66 -5.14
C GLN A 108 3.38 -17.87 -3.64
N VAL A 109 2.13 -18.16 -3.29
CA VAL A 109 1.70 -18.56 -1.96
C VAL A 109 1.69 -20.10 -1.92
N LYS A 110 2.31 -20.70 -0.89
CA LYS A 110 2.41 -22.15 -0.68
C LYS A 110 1.92 -22.53 0.70
#